data_AF-A0A7C0V1M0-F1
#
_entry.id   AF-A0A7C0V1M0-F1
#
_cell.length_a   1.000
_cell.length_b   1.000
_cell.length_c   1.000
_cell.angle_alpha   90.00
_cell.angle_beta   90.00
_cell.angle_gamma   90.00
#
_symmetry.space_group_name_H-M   'P 1'
#
loop_
_entity.id
_entity.type
_entity.pdbx_description
1 polymer ?
#
loop_
_entity_poly.entity_id
_entity_poly.type
_entity_poly.pdbx_seq_one_letter_code
_entity_poly.pdbx_strand_id
1 'polypeptide(L)' 'QNPHHYRVHPLLHWTEEDIWSFTRAHKLPYNPLYDKGFRSIGCAPCTKPAPPGAPERAGRAQDKERIMERLRALGYY' A
#
# COMPACT_ATOMS: atom_id res chain seq x y z
N GLN A 1 23.77 -3.04 -9.54
CA GLN A 1 23.75 -1.83 -10.40
C GLN A 1 23.75 -0.61 -9.48
N ASN A 2 24.46 0.46 -9.81
CA ASN A 2 24.44 1.72 -9.04
C ASN A 2 23.53 2.71 -9.78
N PRO A 3 22.22 2.74 -9.50
CA PRO A 3 21.29 3.56 -10.26
C PRO A 3 21.61 5.04 -10.09
N HIS A 4 21.43 5.84 -11.14
CA HIS A 4 21.63 7.30 -11.14
C HIS A 4 20.64 8.08 -10.24
N HIS A 5 19.79 7.38 -9.48
CA HIS A 5 18.79 7.98 -8.62
C HIS A 5 18.74 7.27 -7.27
N TYR A 6 18.41 8.03 -6.22
CA TYR A 6 18.19 7.52 -4.88
C TYR A 6 16.69 7.29 -4.64
N ARG A 7 16.35 6.17 -4.02
CA ARG A 7 14.99 5.90 -3.52
C ARG A 7 15.01 6.04 -2.01
N VAL A 8 14.24 7.00 -1.50
CA VAL A 8 14.11 7.27 -0.06
C VAL A 8 12.68 6.99 0.35
N HIS A 9 12.51 6.27 1.46
CA HIS A 9 11.20 5.95 2.04
C HIS A 9 11.05 6.71 3.38
N PRO A 10 10.62 7.99 3.37
CA PRO A 10 10.58 8.81 4.58
C PRO A 10 9.57 8.31 5.63
N LEU A 11 8.58 7.53 5.20
CA LEU A 11 7.54 6.95 6.05
C LEU A 11 7.77 5.46 6.34
N LEU A 12 9.00 4.94 6.13
CA LEU A 12 9.29 3.50 6.26
C LEU A 12 8.93 2.92 7.64
N HIS A 13 9.08 3.73 8.69
CA HIS A 13 8.82 3.31 10.07
C HIS A 13 7.39 3.58 10.53
N TRP A 14 6.58 4.25 9.72
CA TRP A 14 5.19 4.54 10.09
C TRP A 14 4.35 3.28 9.98
N THR A 15 3.54 3.06 11.01
CA THR A 15 2.45 2.09 10.99
C THR A 15 1.23 2.66 10.25
N GLU A 16 0.27 1.79 9.94
CA GLU A 16 -1.01 2.25 9.38
C GLU A 16 -1.76 3.17 10.35
N GLU A 17 -1.62 2.95 11.66
CA GLU A 17 -2.22 3.81 12.69
C GLU A 17 -1.61 5.21 12.67
N ASP A 18 -0.29 5.33 12.47
CA ASP A 18 0.40 6.62 12.35
C ASP A 18 -0.13 7.41 11.15
N ILE A 19 -0.27 6.75 9.99
CA ILE A 19 -0.82 7.35 8.76
C ILE A 19 -2.22 7.90 9.00
N TRP A 20 -3.09 7.11 9.61
CA TRP A 20 -4.47 7.52 9.87
C TRP A 20 -4.57 8.61 10.93
N SER A 21 -3.77 8.53 11.99
CA SER A 21 -3.73 9.55 13.04
C SER A 21 -3.27 10.89 12.49
N PHE A 22 -2.22 10.90 11.67
CA PHE A 22 -1.74 12.10 10.99
C PHE A 22 -2.77 12.67 10.01
N THR A 23 -3.35 11.81 9.16
CA THR A 23 -4.38 12.20 8.19
C THR A 23 -5.55 12.91 8.87
N ARG A 24 -6.05 12.38 9.99
CA ARG A 24 -7.15 12.98 10.76
C ARG A 24 -6.72 14.27 11.47
N ALA A 25 -5.57 14.27 12.14
CA ALA A 25 -5.07 15.44 12.88
C ALA A 25 -4.90 16.67 11.96
N HIS A 26 -4.45 16.44 10.73
CA HIS A 26 -4.23 17.48 9.73
C HIS A 26 -5.40 17.68 8.77
N LYS A 27 -6.53 16.98 8.97
CA LYS A 27 -7.73 17.04 8.11
C LYS A 27 -7.41 16.86 6.63
N LEU A 28 -6.50 15.94 6.31
CA LEU A 28 -6.10 15.67 4.94
C LEU A 28 -7.23 14.94 4.21
N PRO A 29 -7.51 15.31 2.94
CA PRO A 29 -8.44 14.54 2.13
C PRO A 29 -7.84 13.15 1.85
N TYR A 30 -8.67 12.12 1.93
CA TYR A 30 -8.32 10.75 1.56
C TYR A 30 -9.38 10.16 0.63
N ASN A 31 -9.09 9.01 0.04
CA ASN A 31 -9.99 8.38 -0.92
C ASN A 31 -11.24 7.80 -0.21
N PRO A 32 -12.48 8.17 -0.59
CA PRO A 32 -13.71 7.67 0.07
C PRO A 32 -13.91 6.15 -0.01
N LEU A 33 -13.18 5.45 -0.88
CA LEU A 33 -13.19 3.99 -0.91
C LEU A 33 -12.64 3.37 0.40
N TYR A 34 -11.79 4.09 1.14
CA TYR A 34 -11.35 3.63 2.46
C TYR A 34 -12.51 3.44 3.44
N ASP A 35 -13.53 4.29 3.37
CA ASP A 35 -14.75 4.16 4.18
C ASP A 35 -15.61 2.95 3.77
N LYS A 36 -15.38 2.40 2.57
CA LYS A 36 -16.05 1.20 2.04
C LYS A 36 -15.26 -0.09 2.31
N GLY A 37 -14.24 -0.03 3.17
CA GLY A 37 -13.41 -1.18 3.56
C GLY A 37 -12.27 -1.49 2.58
N PHE A 38 -11.97 -0.62 1.62
CA PHE A 38 -10.77 -0.75 0.81
C PHE A 38 -9.55 -0.28 1.60
N ARG A 39 -8.54 -1.14 1.78
CA ARG A 39 -7.36 -0.79 2.60
C ARG A 39 -6.09 -0.53 1.79
N SER A 40 -6.03 -1.04 0.56
CA SER A 40 -4.94 -0.76 -0.39
C SER A 40 -5.48 -0.63 -1.80
N ILE A 41 -5.44 0.56 -2.40
CA ILE A 41 -6.16 0.84 -3.66
C ILE A 41 -5.24 0.81 -4.89
N GLY A 42 -5.60 0.04 -5.92
CA GLY A 42 -4.88 -0.09 -7.19
C GLY A 42 -5.77 0.01 -8.42
N CYS A 43 -5.55 -0.86 -9.41
CA CYS A 43 -6.46 -1.00 -10.55
C CYS A 43 -7.84 -1.52 -10.11
N ALA A 44 -8.90 -1.00 -10.74
CA ALA A 44 -10.29 -1.33 -10.44
C ALA A 44 -10.58 -2.85 -10.38
N PRO A 45 -10.18 -3.69 -11.37
CA PRO A 45 -10.44 -5.13 -11.30
C PRO A 45 -9.51 -5.88 -10.32
N CYS A 46 -8.47 -5.22 -9.80
CA CYS A 46 -7.39 -5.84 -9.04
C CYS A 46 -7.46 -5.53 -7.53
N THR A 47 -8.50 -4.82 -7.12
CA THR A 47 -8.63 -4.26 -5.78
C THR A 47 -10.01 -4.62 -5.23
N LYS A 48 -10.05 -5.22 -4.04
CA LYS A 48 -11.27 -5.57 -3.32
C LYS A 48 -11.24 -5.01 -1.89
N PRO A 49 -12.42 -4.83 -1.25
CA PRO A 49 -12.48 -4.58 0.18
C PRO A 49 -11.79 -5.70 0.97
N ALA A 50 -11.22 -5.36 2.12
CA ALA A 50 -10.61 -6.31 3.03
C ALA A 50 -11.41 -6.39 4.35
N PRO A 51 -11.52 -7.57 4.98
CA PRO A 51 -12.20 -7.68 6.27
C PRO A 51 -11.42 -6.92 7.37
N PRO A 52 -12.08 -6.51 8.45
CA PRO A 52 -11.43 -5.90 9.61
C PRO A 52 -10.30 -6.81 10.13
N GLY A 53 -9.15 -6.21 10.48
CA GLY A 53 -7.99 -6.94 11.00
C GLY A 53 -7.16 -7.70 9.96
N ALA A 54 -7.54 -7.69 8.67
CA ALA A 54 -6.69 -8.26 7.61
C ALA A 54 -5.35 -7.49 7.48
N PRO A 55 -4.36 -8.00 6.73
CA PRO A 55 -3.24 -7.18 6.28
C PRO A 55 -3.70 -6.03 5.36
N GLU A 56 -3.01 -4.87 5.38
CA GLU A 56 -3.37 -3.68 4.56
C GLU A 56 -3.55 -4.02 3.08
N ARG A 57 -2.65 -4.84 2.52
CA ARG A 57 -2.64 -5.24 1.10
C ARG A 57 -3.46 -6.50 0.77
N ALA A 58 -4.25 -7.02 1.71
CA ALA A 58 -5.03 -8.24 1.49
C ALA A 58 -6.06 -8.11 0.35
N GLY A 59 -6.54 -6.88 0.10
CA GLY A 59 -7.47 -6.58 -0.99
C GLY A 59 -6.86 -6.56 -2.40
N ARG A 60 -5.52 -6.62 -2.53
CA ARG A 60 -4.83 -6.67 -3.83
C ARG A 60 -4.95 -8.06 -4.46
N ALA A 61 -4.77 -8.13 -5.78
CA ALA A 61 -4.59 -9.39 -6.50
C ALA A 61 -3.32 -10.12 -6.00
N GLN A 62 -3.49 -11.16 -5.18
CA GLN A 62 -2.40 -11.82 -4.47
C GLN A 62 -1.43 -12.58 -5.39
N ASP A 63 -1.94 -13.10 -6.51
CA ASP A 63 -1.14 -13.67 -7.59
C ASP A 63 -0.13 -12.66 -8.15
N LYS A 64 -0.58 -11.43 -8.40
CA LYS A 64 0.29 -10.35 -8.87
C LYS A 64 1.28 -9.90 -7.80
N GLU A 65 0.85 -9.78 -6.55
CA GLU A 65 1.75 -9.41 -5.44
C GLU A 65 2.91 -10.41 -5.29
N ARG A 66 2.61 -11.71 -5.34
CA ARG A 66 3.65 -12.77 -5.27
C ARG A 66 4.63 -12.70 -6.43
N ILE A 67 4.15 -12.41 -7.65
CA ILE A 67 5.03 -12.24 -8.81
C ILE A 67 5.91 -11.00 -8.61
N MET A 68 5.34 -9.88 -8.18
CA MET A 68 6.09 -8.64 -7.95
C MET A 68 7.14 -8.77 -6.85
N GLU A 69 6.82 -9.51 -5.78
CA GLU A 69 7.79 -9.84 -4.73
C GLU A 69 8.99 -10.63 -5.29
N ARG A 70 8.71 -11.66 -6.11
CA ARG A 70 9.77 -12.44 -6.75
C ARG A 70 10.62 -11.60 -7.70
N LEU A 71 10.01 -10.70 -8.47
CA LEU A 71 10.73 -9.82 -9.39
C LEU A 71 11.67 -8.88 -8.63
N ARG A 72 11.20 -8.27 -7.54
CA ARG A 72 12.04 -7.43 -6.66
C ARG A 72 13.21 -8.20 -6.05
N ALA A 73 12.96 -9.42 -5.57
CA ALA A 73 14.00 -10.27 -5.01
C ALA A 73 15.08 -10.65 -6.05
N LEU A 74 14.70 -10.75 -7.32
CA LEU A 74 15.61 -10.98 -8.44
C LEU A 74 16.29 -9.71 -8.97
N GLY A 75 16.03 -8.54 -8.35
CA GLY A 75 16.60 -7.26 -8.75
C GLY A 75 15.93 -6.63 -9.99
N TYR A 76 14.77 -7.15 -10.42
CA TYR A 76 13.90 -6.43 -11.32
C TYR A 76 13.09 -5.43 -10.49
N TYR A 77 13.19 -4.14 -10.85
CA TYR A 77 12.62 -2.98 -10.13
C TYR A 77 13.38 -2.53 -8.88
#